data_AF-A0A2K4ZCC0-F1
#
_entry.id   AF-A0A2K4ZCC0-F1
#
_cell.length_a   1.000
_cell.length_b   1.000
_cell.length_c   1.000
_cell.angle_alpha   90.00
_cell.angle_beta   90.00
_cell.angle_gamma   90.00
#
_symmetry.space_group_name_H-M   'P 1'
#
loop_
_entity.id
_entity.type
_entity.pdbx_description
1 polymer ?
#
loop_
_entity_poly.entity_id
_entity_poly.type
_entity_poly.pdbx_seq_one_letter_code
_entity_poly.pdbx_strand_id
1 'polypeptide(L)'
;MGFLSKIWKRKKYQENVADDWENIVYDRDTVNFGEEEQRSRYITNCLEQINEAGRELNLLTGEYSLVTSYLTDMEEIEALPKEEREVLNGIAERFVRQEEERARYRGKKNRMTDADYYRLRKQEDELQEGIAKLRECETYGTKVKQDLQRLDRERHAYEFRRQELDAIINNMRGMIMIFLTAFIICIVMLLVLQFGFEMNTKAGYLIAVAAVAVAITVVWVKYTDGDNELHRVEMAVNKLILLQNKVKIRYVNNKNLTDYLYIKYSTDSAAALERLWKQYQEEKEERREYAETESKREYYRKQLLSRISNYRVTSPERWLGHPEALLDKREMVEMRHELILRRQALRKQMDYNNDVAEKARKEIRDVADKYPAHAAEIQEIVRRYKGEDSDY
;
A
#
# COMPACT_ATOMS: atom_id res chain seq x y z
N MET A 1 -60.79 37.49 52.62
CA MET A 1 -60.95 36.25 51.82
C MET A 1 -60.43 36.55 50.42
N GLY A 2 -59.60 35.77 49.76
CA GLY A 2 -58.92 34.52 50.08
C GLY A 2 -57.69 34.44 49.15
N PHE A 3 -56.50 34.24 49.71
CA PHE A 3 -55.90 32.91 49.89
C PHE A 3 -55.38 32.20 48.62
N LEU A 4 -55.36 32.84 47.44
CA LEU A 4 -54.82 32.22 46.21
C LEU A 4 -53.67 32.96 45.49
N SER A 5 -53.27 34.18 45.89
CA SER A 5 -52.07 34.83 45.32
C SER A 5 -50.74 34.40 45.96
N LYS A 6 -50.79 33.52 46.98
CA LYS A 6 -49.63 33.10 47.78
C LYS A 6 -48.93 31.81 47.28
N ILE A 7 -49.33 31.26 46.14
CA ILE A 7 -48.80 29.97 45.63
C ILE A 7 -47.85 30.12 44.42
N TRP A 8 -47.68 31.33 43.87
CA TRP A 8 -46.71 31.57 42.79
C TRP A 8 -45.56 32.48 43.25
N LYS A 9 -44.89 32.11 44.35
CA LYS A 9 -43.50 32.50 44.58
C LYS A 9 -42.61 31.63 43.69
N ARG A 10 -42.56 31.94 42.39
CA ARG A 10 -41.39 31.57 41.59
C ARG A 10 -40.21 32.35 42.17
N LYS A 11 -39.22 31.62 42.70
CA LYS A 11 -37.85 32.11 42.84
C LYS A 11 -37.51 32.75 41.49
N LYS A 12 -37.44 34.09 41.42
CA LYS A 12 -36.59 34.76 40.44
C LYS A 12 -35.17 34.42 40.87
N TYR A 13 -34.70 33.25 40.43
CA TYR A 13 -33.28 33.04 40.28
C TYR A 13 -32.78 34.18 39.39
N GLN A 14 -31.71 34.84 39.84
CA GLN A 14 -30.96 35.80 39.07
C GLN A 14 -30.67 35.18 37.70
N GLU A 15 -31.35 35.66 36.68
CA GLU A 15 -31.03 35.39 35.30
C GLU A 15 -30.55 36.72 34.74
N ASN A 16 -29.33 36.68 34.20
CA ASN A 16 -28.68 37.68 33.38
C ASN A 16 -27.96 38.83 34.12
N VAL A 17 -26.93 38.48 34.90
CA VAL A 17 -25.64 39.14 34.65
C VAL A 17 -25.01 38.30 33.54
N ALA A 18 -25.21 38.71 32.29
CA ALA A 18 -24.31 38.23 31.26
C ALA A 18 -22.94 38.75 31.68
N ASP A 19 -22.05 37.86 32.10
CA ASP A 19 -20.68 38.24 32.45
C ASP A 19 -20.07 38.94 31.24
N ASP A 20 -19.83 40.23 31.40
CA ASP A 20 -19.11 41.07 30.45
C ASP A 20 -17.62 40.74 30.57
N TRP A 21 -17.25 39.52 30.17
CA TRP A 21 -15.87 39.02 30.21
C TRP A 21 -14.92 39.81 29.30
N GLU A 22 -15.45 40.64 28.39
CA GLU A 22 -14.67 41.43 27.43
C GLU A 22 -14.13 42.73 28.06
N ASN A 23 -14.78 43.24 29.11
CA ASN A 23 -14.40 44.48 29.76
C ASN A 23 -13.69 44.24 31.10
N ILE A 24 -12.53 44.88 31.29
CA ILE A 24 -11.83 44.91 32.57
C ILE A 24 -12.65 45.76 33.55
N VAL A 25 -13.13 45.12 34.62
CA VAL A 25 -13.86 45.78 35.72
C VAL A 25 -12.85 46.24 36.77
N TYR A 26 -12.85 47.54 37.05
CA TYR A 26 -12.05 48.12 38.14
C TYR A 26 -12.95 48.33 39.37
N ASP A 27 -12.91 47.41 40.33
CA ASP A 27 -13.68 47.51 41.59
C ASP A 27 -13.02 48.44 42.61
N ARG A 28 -12.70 49.66 42.18
CA ARG A 28 -12.02 50.69 42.98
C ARG A 28 -12.73 51.01 44.29
N ASP A 29 -14.06 50.93 44.31
CA ASP A 29 -14.89 51.28 45.47
C ASP A 29 -14.87 50.20 46.57
N THR A 30 -14.37 49.00 46.27
CA THR A 30 -14.26 47.88 47.23
C THR A 30 -12.89 47.79 47.90
N VAL A 31 -11.91 48.57 47.44
CA VAL A 31 -10.52 48.53 47.90
C VAL A 31 -10.27 49.57 48.99
N ASN A 32 -9.73 49.13 50.13
CA ASN A 32 -9.32 50.05 51.20
C ASN A 32 -7.90 50.59 50.93
N PHE A 33 -7.82 51.75 50.28
CA PHE A 33 -6.55 52.41 49.98
C PHE A 33 -5.78 52.93 51.21
N GLY A 34 -6.34 52.86 52.41
CA GLY A 34 -5.62 53.11 53.67
C GLY A 34 -4.70 51.96 54.09
N GLU A 35 -4.96 50.75 53.61
CA GLU A 35 -4.14 49.55 53.90
C GLU A 35 -3.06 49.37 52.82
N GLU A 36 -1.80 49.28 53.25
CA GLU A 36 -0.63 49.20 52.35
C GLU A 36 -0.67 47.98 51.43
N GLU A 37 -1.06 46.83 51.96
CA GLU A 37 -1.12 45.58 51.20
C GLU A 37 -2.21 45.63 50.09
N GLN A 38 -3.39 46.16 50.41
CA GLN A 38 -4.49 46.28 49.43
C GLN A 38 -4.16 47.32 48.35
N ARG A 39 -3.57 48.45 48.74
CA ARG A 39 -3.12 49.50 47.80
C ARG A 39 -2.02 48.99 46.89
N SER A 40 -0.99 48.34 47.45
CA SER A 40 0.12 47.77 46.67
C SER A 40 -0.38 46.70 45.70
N ARG A 41 -1.26 45.81 46.14
CA ARG A 41 -1.85 44.78 45.27
C ARG A 41 -2.67 45.36 44.13
N TYR A 42 -3.49 46.39 44.39
CA TYR A 42 -4.28 47.04 43.34
C TYR A 42 -3.39 47.72 42.30
N ILE A 43 -2.37 48.48 42.72
CA ILE A 43 -1.44 49.15 41.82
C ILE A 43 -0.59 48.14 41.03
N THR A 44 -0.16 47.05 41.68
CA THR A 44 0.60 45.97 41.01
C THR A 44 -0.26 45.29 39.95
N ASN A 45 -1.53 44.99 40.23
CA ASN A 45 -2.45 44.43 39.22
C ASN A 45 -2.63 45.37 38.01
N CYS A 46 -2.73 46.68 38.22
CA CYS A 46 -2.78 47.64 37.11
C CYS A 46 -1.47 47.67 36.30
N LEU A 47 -0.31 47.50 36.96
CA LEU A 47 0.99 47.42 36.29
C LEU A 47 1.17 46.12 35.50
N GLU A 48 0.69 44.99 36.04
CA GLU A 48 0.62 43.70 35.33
C GLU A 48 -0.25 43.80 34.08
N GLN A 49 -1.42 44.45 34.16
CA GLN A 49 -2.28 44.69 32.99
C GLN A 49 -1.58 45.54 31.91
N ILE A 50 -0.82 46.56 32.31
CA ILE A 50 -0.04 47.39 31.37
C ILE A 50 1.07 46.56 30.71
N ASN A 51 1.74 45.70 31.48
CA ASN A 51 2.81 44.84 30.97
C ASN A 51 2.26 43.77 30.01
N GLU A 52 1.20 43.06 30.39
CA GLU A 52 0.55 42.04 29.57
C GLU A 52 0.06 42.66 28.24
N ALA A 53 -0.67 43.78 28.32
CA ALA A 53 -1.10 44.52 27.14
C ALA A 53 0.09 45.01 26.29
N GLY A 54 1.20 45.42 26.92
CA GLY A 54 2.42 45.84 26.24
C GLY A 54 3.11 44.70 25.48
N ARG A 55 3.20 43.51 26.08
CA ARG A 55 3.74 42.30 25.42
C ARG A 55 2.89 41.91 24.21
N GLU A 56 1.57 41.85 24.39
CA GLU A 56 0.64 41.56 23.30
C GLU A 56 0.70 42.61 22.18
N LEU A 57 0.79 43.90 22.51
CA LEU A 57 0.96 44.97 21.52
C LEU A 57 2.23 44.80 20.68
N ASN A 58 3.35 44.39 21.27
CA ASN A 58 4.59 44.17 20.53
C ASN A 58 4.46 43.02 19.53
N LEU A 59 3.83 41.91 19.93
CA LEU A 59 3.56 40.76 19.05
C LEU A 59 2.62 41.15 17.90
N LEU A 60 1.49 41.79 18.24
CA LEU A 60 0.50 42.26 17.28
C LEU A 60 1.08 43.27 16.30
N THR A 61 1.98 44.15 16.75
CA THR A 61 2.66 45.13 15.90
C THR A 61 3.56 44.45 14.86
N GLY A 62 4.28 43.39 15.26
CA GLY A 62 5.08 42.57 14.36
C GLY A 62 4.23 41.90 13.27
N GLU A 63 3.14 41.25 13.67
CA GLU A 63 2.20 40.64 12.72
C GLU A 63 1.52 41.67 11.81
N TYR A 64 1.13 42.82 12.36
CA TYR A 64 0.49 43.90 11.62
C TYR A 64 1.41 44.47 10.55
N SER A 65 2.69 44.69 10.90
CA SER A 65 3.72 45.14 9.96
C SER A 65 3.89 44.13 8.82
N LEU A 66 3.96 42.85 9.14
CA LEU A 66 4.10 41.76 8.17
C LEU A 66 2.88 41.65 7.23
N VAL A 67 1.66 41.71 7.77
CA VAL A 67 0.43 41.71 6.95
C VAL A 67 0.36 42.94 6.06
N THR A 68 0.81 44.09 6.56
CA THR A 68 0.86 45.33 5.78
C THR A 68 1.88 45.23 4.66
N SER A 69 3.09 44.69 4.90
CA SER A 69 4.07 44.48 3.83
C SER A 69 3.56 43.54 2.76
N TYR A 70 2.79 42.50 3.13
CA TYR A 70 2.17 41.62 2.13
C TYR A 70 1.13 42.32 1.27
N LEU A 71 0.30 43.19 1.86
CA LEU A 71 -0.65 43.99 1.09
C LEU A 71 0.08 44.95 0.13
N THR A 72 1.16 45.59 0.59
CA THR A 72 2.01 46.44 -0.26
C THR A 72 2.67 45.64 -1.37
N ASP A 73 3.21 44.45 -1.09
CA ASP A 73 3.79 43.56 -2.09
C ASP A 73 2.79 43.20 -3.19
N MET A 74 1.51 42.99 -2.84
CA MET A 74 0.45 42.71 -3.80
C MET A 74 0.11 43.92 -4.67
N GLU A 75 0.08 45.12 -4.09
CA GLU A 75 -0.12 46.38 -4.82
C GLU A 75 1.03 46.63 -5.80
N GLU A 76 2.28 46.39 -5.39
CA GLU A 76 3.46 46.52 -6.24
C GLU A 76 3.41 45.55 -7.44
N ILE A 77 2.98 44.30 -7.24
CA ILE A 77 2.82 43.33 -8.33
C ILE A 77 1.67 43.70 -9.28
N GLU A 78 0.56 44.23 -8.77
CA GLU A 78 -0.56 44.69 -9.62
C GLU A 78 -0.23 45.98 -10.37
N ALA A 79 0.64 46.82 -9.83
CA ALA A 79 1.08 48.06 -10.44
C ALA A 79 2.15 47.86 -11.54
N LEU A 80 2.62 46.63 -11.76
CA LEU A 80 3.63 46.33 -12.78
C LEU A 80 3.16 46.71 -14.20
N PRO A 81 4.07 47.18 -15.07
CA PRO A 81 3.79 47.37 -16.49
C PRO A 81 3.27 46.09 -17.14
N LYS A 82 2.38 46.23 -18.13
CA LYS A 82 1.77 45.09 -18.83
C LYS A 82 2.81 44.11 -19.39
N GLU A 83 3.90 44.62 -19.96
CA GLU A 83 4.97 43.80 -20.54
C GLU A 83 5.67 42.95 -19.47
N GLU A 84 6.00 43.53 -18.32
CA GLU A 84 6.64 42.81 -17.21
C GLU A 84 5.66 41.81 -16.57
N ARG A 85 4.38 42.19 -16.48
CA ARG A 85 3.33 41.32 -15.96
C ARG A 85 3.08 40.11 -16.87
N GLU A 86 3.10 40.27 -18.18
CA GLU A 86 2.97 39.17 -19.14
C GLU A 86 4.13 38.18 -19.02
N VAL A 87 5.37 38.67 -18.86
CA VAL A 87 6.55 37.81 -18.63
C VAL A 87 6.40 37.05 -17.32
N LEU A 88 5.99 37.72 -16.24
CA LEU A 88 5.77 37.09 -14.94
C LEU A 88 4.68 36.01 -15.02
N ASN A 89 3.56 36.30 -15.68
CA ASN A 89 2.45 35.37 -15.88
C ASN A 89 2.88 34.14 -16.69
N GLY A 90 3.66 34.33 -17.76
CA GLY A 90 4.14 33.20 -18.56
C GLY A 90 5.06 32.25 -17.78
N ILE A 91 5.81 32.75 -16.79
CA ILE A 91 6.64 31.91 -15.91
C ILE A 91 5.75 31.21 -14.86
N ALA A 92 4.82 31.95 -14.25
CA ALA A 92 3.88 31.42 -13.27
C ALA A 92 2.99 30.31 -13.88
N GLU A 93 2.49 30.50 -15.10
CA GLU A 93 1.68 29.50 -15.82
C GLU A 93 2.44 28.19 -16.02
N ARG A 94 3.71 28.28 -16.44
CA ARG A 94 4.57 27.11 -16.59
C ARG A 94 4.83 26.44 -15.25
N PHE A 95 5.04 27.20 -14.19
CA PHE A 95 5.24 26.66 -12.85
C PHE A 95 3.99 25.93 -12.32
N VAL A 96 2.81 26.53 -12.41
CA VAL A 96 1.52 25.91 -12.02
C VAL A 96 1.30 24.62 -12.79
N ARG A 97 1.51 24.65 -14.11
CA ARG A 97 1.40 23.44 -14.94
C ARG A 97 2.32 22.31 -14.47
N GLN A 98 3.56 22.62 -14.06
CA GLN A 98 4.47 21.60 -13.52
C GLN A 98 4.03 21.09 -12.13
N GLU A 99 3.45 21.93 -11.27
CA GLU A 99 2.86 21.48 -9.99
C GLU A 99 1.63 20.59 -10.21
N GLU A 100 0.77 20.90 -11.19
CA GLU A 100 -0.35 20.04 -11.56
C GLU A 100 0.11 18.67 -12.10
N GLU A 101 1.10 18.66 -12.99
CA GLU A 101 1.71 17.42 -13.51
C GLU A 101 2.27 16.59 -12.34
N ARG A 102 3.00 17.20 -11.41
CA ARG A 102 3.52 16.55 -10.19
C ARG A 102 2.42 16.02 -9.27
N ALA A 103 1.33 16.76 -9.08
CA ALA A 103 0.19 16.32 -8.28
C ALA A 103 -0.49 15.08 -8.89
N ARG A 104 -0.61 15.03 -10.23
CA ARG A 104 -1.12 13.85 -10.95
C ARG A 104 -0.23 12.62 -10.73
N TYR A 105 1.09 12.77 -10.77
CA TYR A 105 2.02 11.68 -10.46
C TYR A 105 1.86 11.18 -9.01
N ARG A 106 1.73 12.10 -8.04
CA ARG A 106 1.57 11.73 -6.60
C ARG A 106 0.23 11.05 -6.29
N GLY A 107 -0.83 11.39 -7.01
CA GLY A 107 -2.18 10.85 -6.78
C GLY A 107 -2.39 9.40 -7.25
N LYS A 108 -1.42 8.79 -7.94
CA LYS A 108 -1.57 7.46 -8.55
C LYS A 108 -1.38 6.36 -7.50
N LYS A 109 -2.41 5.49 -7.34
CA LYS A 109 -2.47 4.45 -6.31
C LYS A 109 -1.70 3.15 -6.63
N ASN A 110 -1.40 2.89 -7.90
CA ASN A 110 -0.78 1.63 -8.34
C ASN A 110 0.72 1.80 -8.63
N ARG A 111 1.48 2.27 -7.64
CA ARG A 111 2.94 2.43 -7.76
C ARG A 111 3.64 1.16 -7.35
N MET A 112 4.68 0.77 -8.09
CA MET A 112 5.53 -0.33 -7.65
C MET A 112 6.34 0.07 -6.41
N THR A 113 6.45 -0.85 -5.44
CA THR A 113 7.27 -0.64 -4.24
C THR A 113 8.72 -0.36 -4.62
N ASP A 114 9.38 0.54 -3.90
CA ASP A 114 10.80 0.86 -4.15
C ASP A 114 11.71 -0.38 -4.08
N ALA A 115 11.46 -1.29 -3.14
CA ALA A 115 12.21 -2.53 -3.02
C ALA A 115 12.13 -3.39 -4.30
N ASP A 116 10.93 -3.53 -4.88
CA ASP A 116 10.71 -4.28 -6.12
C ASP A 116 11.37 -3.58 -7.31
N TYR A 117 11.28 -2.24 -7.37
CA TYR A 117 11.94 -1.43 -8.39
C TYR A 117 13.46 -1.64 -8.39
N TYR A 118 14.11 -1.54 -7.23
CA TYR A 118 15.56 -1.71 -7.13
C TYR A 118 16.01 -3.14 -7.44
N ARG A 119 15.23 -4.15 -7.03
CA ARG A 119 15.51 -5.55 -7.37
C ARG A 119 15.50 -5.77 -8.89
N LEU A 120 14.45 -5.31 -9.57
CA LEU A 120 14.30 -5.46 -11.02
C LEU A 120 15.37 -4.67 -11.78
N ARG A 121 15.67 -3.44 -11.33
CA ARG A 121 16.74 -2.62 -11.91
C ARG A 121 18.11 -3.29 -11.86
N LYS A 122 18.44 -4.03 -10.79
CA LYS A 122 19.72 -4.73 -10.65
C LYS A 122 19.88 -5.87 -11.67
N GLN A 123 18.78 -6.46 -12.11
CA GLN A 123 18.76 -7.63 -13.00
C GLN A 123 18.18 -7.28 -14.38
N GLU A 124 18.09 -5.99 -14.72
CA GLU A 124 17.38 -5.49 -15.90
C GLU A 124 17.84 -6.17 -17.20
N ASP A 125 19.16 -6.28 -17.37
CA ASP A 125 19.79 -6.83 -18.57
C ASP A 125 19.51 -8.34 -18.76
N GLU A 126 19.35 -9.08 -17.66
CA GLU A 126 19.12 -10.52 -17.68
C GLU A 126 17.64 -10.90 -17.60
N LEU A 127 16.74 -9.96 -17.30
CA LEU A 127 15.36 -10.29 -16.95
C LEU A 127 14.56 -10.76 -18.16
N GLN A 128 14.75 -10.12 -19.32
CA GLN A 128 14.05 -10.48 -20.55
C GLN A 128 14.46 -11.88 -21.03
N GLU A 129 15.75 -12.21 -20.97
CA GLU A 129 16.24 -13.57 -21.24
C GLU A 129 15.76 -14.56 -20.17
N GLY A 130 15.72 -14.14 -18.90
CA GLY A 130 15.19 -14.91 -17.79
C GLY A 130 13.74 -15.31 -17.95
N ILE A 131 12.87 -14.38 -18.34
CA ILE A 131 11.45 -14.61 -18.62
C ILE A 131 11.29 -15.62 -19.78
N ALA A 132 12.07 -15.43 -20.86
CA ALA A 132 12.04 -16.34 -22.00
C ALA A 132 12.45 -17.77 -21.61
N LYS A 133 13.56 -17.92 -20.88
CA LYS A 133 14.04 -19.21 -20.36
C LYS A 133 13.03 -19.85 -19.41
N LEU A 134 12.44 -19.08 -18.51
CA LEU A 134 11.44 -19.58 -17.56
C LEU A 134 10.20 -20.11 -18.27
N ARG A 135 9.70 -19.36 -19.25
CA ARG A 135 8.55 -19.76 -20.08
C ARG A 135 8.85 -21.03 -20.90
N GLU A 136 10.06 -21.15 -21.42
CA GLU A 136 10.51 -22.36 -22.11
C GLU A 136 10.53 -23.56 -21.15
N CYS A 137 11.08 -23.39 -19.94
CA CYS A 137 11.14 -24.45 -18.93
C CYS A 137 9.75 -24.90 -18.47
N GLU A 138 8.81 -23.98 -18.26
CA GLU A 138 7.41 -24.29 -17.91
C GLU A 138 6.71 -25.07 -19.03
N THR A 139 6.89 -24.62 -20.28
CA THR A 139 6.31 -25.26 -21.46
C THR A 139 6.91 -26.65 -21.69
N TYR A 140 8.23 -26.76 -21.60
CA TYR A 140 8.95 -28.03 -21.73
C TYR A 140 8.56 -29.00 -20.61
N GLY A 141 8.47 -28.53 -19.36
CA GLY A 141 8.03 -29.33 -18.22
C GLY A 141 6.63 -29.91 -18.42
N THR A 142 5.71 -29.14 -19.01
CA THR A 142 4.37 -29.61 -19.34
C THR A 142 4.40 -30.73 -20.38
N LYS A 143 5.19 -30.60 -21.45
CA LYS A 143 5.36 -31.63 -22.47
C LYS A 143 5.97 -32.91 -21.90
N VAL A 144 7.06 -32.78 -21.12
CA VAL A 144 7.73 -33.93 -20.50
C VAL A 144 6.80 -34.65 -19.50
N LYS A 145 5.95 -33.90 -18.77
CA LYS A 145 4.95 -34.49 -17.89
C LYS A 145 3.90 -35.30 -18.67
N GLN A 146 3.43 -34.79 -19.80
CA GLN A 146 2.50 -35.51 -20.68
C GLN A 146 3.13 -36.79 -21.24
N ASP A 147 4.39 -36.73 -21.70
CA ASP A 147 5.13 -37.89 -22.18
C ASP A 147 5.30 -38.95 -21.08
N LEU A 148 5.61 -38.51 -19.84
CA LEU A 148 5.73 -39.40 -18.71
C LEU A 148 4.40 -40.10 -18.39
N GLN A 149 3.28 -39.38 -18.40
CA GLN A 149 1.95 -39.94 -18.20
C GLN A 149 1.57 -40.94 -19.30
N ARG A 150 1.94 -40.64 -20.55
CA ARG A 150 1.70 -41.55 -21.68
C ARG A 150 2.49 -42.85 -21.51
N LEU A 151 3.79 -42.75 -21.22
CA LEU A 151 4.65 -43.93 -21.00
C LEU A 151 4.17 -44.76 -19.80
N ASP A 152 3.68 -44.11 -18.75
CA ASP A 152 3.14 -44.81 -17.57
C ASP A 152 1.87 -45.61 -17.91
N ARG A 153 0.97 -45.04 -18.72
CA ARG A 153 -0.21 -45.74 -19.23
C ARG A 153 0.16 -46.90 -20.14
N GLU A 154 1.08 -46.69 -21.08
CA GLU A 154 1.55 -47.74 -21.99
C GLU A 154 2.18 -48.89 -21.19
N ARG A 155 3.05 -48.58 -20.23
CA ARG A 155 3.66 -49.57 -19.33
C ARG A 155 2.60 -50.38 -18.58
N HIS A 156 1.62 -49.73 -17.96
CA HIS A 156 0.57 -50.44 -17.24
C HIS A 156 -0.29 -51.34 -18.14
N ALA A 157 -0.53 -50.95 -19.40
CA ALA A 157 -1.22 -51.81 -20.35
C ALA A 157 -0.42 -53.09 -20.67
N TYR A 158 0.90 -52.98 -20.85
CA TYR A 158 1.76 -54.14 -21.08
C TYR A 158 1.97 -54.99 -19.82
N GLU A 159 2.07 -54.38 -18.64
CA GLU A 159 2.14 -55.10 -17.36
C GLU A 159 0.86 -55.91 -17.11
N PHE A 160 -0.31 -55.34 -17.41
CA PHE A 160 -1.58 -56.04 -17.34
C PHE A 160 -1.63 -57.21 -18.33
N ARG A 161 -1.19 -56.99 -19.57
CA ARG A 161 -1.11 -58.07 -20.57
C ARG A 161 -0.17 -59.20 -20.15
N ARG A 162 0.96 -58.86 -19.52
CA ARG A 162 1.88 -59.85 -18.95
C ARG A 162 1.19 -60.70 -17.89
N GLN A 163 0.48 -60.06 -16.96
CA GLN A 163 -0.27 -60.76 -15.91
C GLN A 163 -1.39 -61.66 -16.49
N GLU A 164 -2.08 -61.23 -17.55
CA GLU A 164 -3.05 -62.07 -18.26
C GLU A 164 -2.39 -63.31 -18.88
N LEU A 165 -1.27 -63.13 -19.59
CA LEU A 165 -0.54 -64.24 -20.22
C LEU A 165 -0.01 -65.21 -19.18
N ASP A 166 0.57 -64.71 -18.08
CA ASP A 166 1.01 -65.53 -16.94
C ASP A 166 -0.14 -66.34 -16.35
N ALA A 167 -1.31 -65.70 -16.16
CA ALA A 167 -2.51 -66.37 -15.67
C ALA A 167 -3.01 -67.45 -16.64
N ILE A 168 -3.02 -67.16 -17.95
CA ILE A 168 -3.43 -68.11 -18.99
C ILE A 168 -2.48 -69.32 -19.03
N ILE A 169 -1.17 -69.11 -18.98
CA ILE A 169 -0.16 -70.18 -18.96
C ILE A 169 -0.30 -71.03 -17.69
N ASN A 170 -0.50 -70.40 -16.53
CA ASN A 170 -0.73 -71.11 -15.27
C ASN A 170 -2.04 -71.92 -15.29
N ASN A 171 -3.12 -71.36 -15.85
CA ASN A 171 -4.40 -72.06 -16.02
C ASN A 171 -4.27 -73.24 -16.99
N MET A 172 -3.46 -73.13 -18.05
CA MET A 172 -3.18 -74.25 -18.95
C MET A 172 -2.47 -75.41 -18.22
N ARG A 173 -1.51 -75.12 -17.34
CA ARG A 173 -0.87 -76.16 -16.50
C ARG A 173 -1.89 -76.89 -15.62
N GLY A 174 -2.83 -76.16 -15.02
CA GLY A 174 -3.95 -76.74 -14.27
C GLY A 174 -4.88 -77.59 -15.14
N MET A 175 -5.24 -77.11 -16.33
CA MET A 175 -6.09 -77.83 -17.29
C MET A 175 -5.45 -79.14 -17.77
N ILE A 176 -4.13 -79.16 -18.01
CA ILE A 176 -3.40 -80.37 -18.39
C ILE A 176 -3.47 -81.41 -17.27
N MET A 177 -3.28 -81.00 -16.01
CA MET A 177 -3.42 -81.92 -14.86
C MET A 177 -4.82 -82.52 -14.79
N ILE A 178 -5.87 -81.71 -14.95
CA ILE A 178 -7.26 -82.19 -14.96
C ILE A 178 -7.48 -83.17 -16.13
N PHE A 179 -7.04 -82.82 -17.34
CA PHE A 179 -7.17 -83.69 -18.52
C PHE A 179 -6.44 -85.02 -18.36
N LEU A 180 -5.23 -85.02 -17.80
CA LEU A 180 -4.47 -86.25 -17.51
C LEU A 180 -5.20 -87.14 -16.50
N THR A 181 -5.73 -86.58 -15.42
CA THR A 181 -6.49 -87.36 -14.43
C THR A 181 -7.77 -87.96 -15.04
N ALA A 182 -8.51 -87.19 -15.84
CA ALA A 182 -9.70 -87.67 -16.56
C ALA A 182 -9.36 -88.76 -17.57
N PHE A 183 -8.23 -88.64 -18.28
CA PHE A 183 -7.76 -89.65 -19.22
C PHE A 183 -7.41 -90.97 -18.54
N ILE A 184 -6.73 -90.92 -17.38
CA ILE A 184 -6.44 -92.12 -16.57
C ILE A 184 -7.73 -92.81 -16.14
N ILE A 185 -8.71 -92.06 -15.64
CA ILE A 185 -10.03 -92.60 -15.25
C ILE A 185 -10.73 -93.25 -16.46
N CYS A 186 -10.67 -92.61 -17.64
CA CYS A 186 -11.23 -93.14 -18.87
C CYS A 186 -10.58 -94.48 -19.29
N ILE A 187 -9.26 -94.60 -19.20
CA ILE A 187 -8.55 -95.86 -19.45
C ILE A 187 -8.98 -96.94 -18.45
N VAL A 188 -9.06 -96.62 -17.16
CA VAL A 188 -9.49 -97.57 -16.12
C VAL A 188 -10.91 -98.06 -16.40
N MET A 189 -11.82 -97.18 -16.81
CA MET A 189 -13.18 -97.54 -17.17
C MET A 189 -13.23 -98.48 -18.40
N LEU A 190 -12.43 -98.21 -19.44
CA LEU A 190 -12.33 -99.08 -20.61
C LEU A 190 -11.77 -100.47 -20.26
N LEU A 191 -10.82 -100.55 -19.32
CA LEU A 191 -10.30 -101.83 -18.81
C LEU A 191 -11.38 -102.63 -18.08
N VAL A 192 -12.20 -101.98 -17.25
CA VAL A 192 -13.32 -102.65 -16.55
C VAL A 192 -14.34 -103.20 -17.55
N LEU A 193 -14.69 -102.44 -18.60
CA LEU A 193 -15.60 -102.91 -19.66
C LEU A 193 -15.03 -104.10 -20.45
N GLN A 194 -13.71 -104.12 -20.68
CA GLN A 194 -13.04 -105.20 -21.41
C GLN A 194 -12.97 -106.50 -20.60
N PHE A 195 -12.56 -106.43 -19.33
CA PHE A 195 -12.36 -107.62 -18.49
C PHE A 195 -13.63 -108.05 -17.73
N GLY A 196 -14.55 -107.13 -17.45
CA GLY A 196 -15.78 -107.42 -16.70
C GLY A 196 -16.99 -107.78 -17.57
N PHE A 197 -17.09 -107.23 -18.79
CA PHE A 197 -18.26 -107.40 -19.67
C PHE A 197 -17.93 -108.05 -21.04
N GLU A 198 -16.69 -108.50 -21.27
CA GLU A 198 -16.22 -109.13 -22.52
C GLU A 198 -16.56 -108.35 -23.80
N MET A 199 -16.65 -107.03 -23.72
CA MET A 199 -17.05 -106.16 -24.83
C MET A 199 -15.85 -105.76 -25.71
N ASN A 200 -16.04 -105.61 -27.03
CA ASN A 200 -14.97 -105.18 -27.95
C ASN A 200 -14.65 -103.68 -27.81
N THR A 201 -13.70 -103.34 -26.94
CA THR A 201 -13.32 -101.97 -26.58
C THR A 201 -12.28 -101.31 -27.51
N LYS A 202 -11.88 -101.97 -28.61
CA LYS A 202 -10.85 -101.46 -29.55
C LYS A 202 -11.17 -100.06 -30.11
N ALA A 203 -12.43 -99.80 -30.45
CA ALA A 203 -12.87 -98.50 -30.95
C ALA A 203 -12.74 -97.39 -29.87
N GLY A 204 -12.98 -97.72 -28.60
CA GLY A 204 -12.86 -96.79 -27.47
C GLY A 204 -11.42 -96.34 -27.24
N TYR A 205 -10.45 -97.27 -27.30
CA TYR A 205 -9.03 -96.92 -27.20
C TYR A 205 -8.54 -96.06 -28.37
N LEU A 206 -8.99 -96.34 -29.60
CA LEU A 206 -8.63 -95.51 -30.77
C LEU A 206 -9.13 -94.06 -30.62
N ILE A 207 -10.37 -93.88 -30.14
CA ILE A 207 -10.92 -92.54 -29.87
C ILE A 207 -10.17 -91.85 -28.74
N ALA A 208 -9.81 -92.58 -27.67
CA ALA A 208 -9.06 -92.03 -26.54
C ALA A 208 -7.65 -91.54 -26.96
N VAL A 209 -6.94 -92.33 -27.77
CA VAL A 209 -5.63 -91.95 -28.32
C VAL A 209 -5.74 -90.76 -29.27
N ALA A 210 -6.75 -90.73 -30.14
CA ALA A 210 -7.00 -89.59 -31.01
C ALA A 210 -7.31 -88.31 -30.22
N ALA A 211 -8.13 -88.41 -29.17
CA ALA A 211 -8.46 -87.29 -28.30
C ALA A 211 -7.23 -86.73 -27.57
N VAL A 212 -6.33 -87.60 -27.09
CA VAL A 212 -5.07 -87.17 -26.46
C VAL A 212 -4.14 -86.50 -27.47
N ALA A 213 -3.99 -87.06 -28.66
CA ALA A 213 -3.16 -86.47 -29.71
C ALA A 213 -3.64 -85.05 -30.06
N VAL A 214 -4.95 -84.84 -30.18
CA VAL A 214 -5.52 -83.51 -30.42
C VAL A 214 -5.29 -82.58 -29.23
N ALA A 215 -5.54 -83.03 -28.00
CA ALA A 215 -5.37 -82.22 -26.80
C ALA A 215 -3.91 -81.76 -26.60
N ILE A 216 -2.94 -82.67 -26.78
CA ILE A 216 -1.50 -82.35 -26.69
C ILE A 216 -1.13 -81.32 -27.75
N THR A 217 -1.62 -81.48 -28.98
CA THR A 217 -1.32 -80.55 -30.08
C THR A 217 -1.87 -79.15 -29.79
N VAL A 218 -3.12 -79.04 -29.31
CA VAL A 218 -3.75 -77.75 -28.96
C VAL A 218 -3.01 -77.07 -27.80
N VAL A 219 -2.66 -77.83 -26.76
CA VAL A 219 -1.90 -77.32 -25.62
C VAL A 219 -0.53 -76.85 -26.05
N TRP A 220 0.18 -77.62 -26.88
CA TRP A 220 1.53 -77.28 -27.32
C TRP A 220 1.55 -76.00 -28.15
N VAL A 221 0.62 -75.84 -29.10
CA VAL A 221 0.49 -74.61 -29.88
C VAL A 221 0.18 -73.42 -28.96
N LYS A 222 -0.83 -73.52 -28.10
CA LYS A 222 -1.21 -72.41 -27.21
C LYS A 222 -0.14 -72.05 -26.18
N TYR A 223 0.57 -73.04 -25.66
CA TYR A 223 1.68 -72.83 -24.72
C TYR A 223 2.85 -72.13 -25.41
N THR A 224 3.25 -72.61 -26.59
CA THR A 224 4.37 -72.03 -27.35
C THR A 224 4.05 -70.62 -27.82
N ASP A 225 2.84 -70.35 -28.29
CA ASP A 225 2.39 -69.02 -28.67
C ASP A 225 2.34 -68.07 -27.46
N GLY A 226 1.81 -68.54 -26.34
CA GLY A 226 1.72 -67.78 -25.09
C GLY A 226 3.10 -67.44 -24.50
N ASP A 227 4.02 -68.40 -24.48
CA ASP A 227 5.40 -68.20 -23.98
C ASP A 227 6.19 -67.22 -24.85
N ASN A 228 6.07 -67.33 -26.18
CA ASN A 228 6.67 -66.39 -27.12
C ASN A 228 6.05 -64.97 -27.04
N GLU A 229 4.74 -64.85 -26.81
CA GLU A 229 4.08 -63.56 -26.55
C GLU A 229 4.54 -62.97 -25.22
N LEU A 230 4.61 -63.77 -24.16
CA LEU A 230 5.07 -63.36 -22.83
C LEU A 230 6.49 -62.78 -22.89
N HIS A 231 7.43 -63.49 -23.53
CA HIS A 231 8.80 -63.02 -23.67
C HIS A 231 8.90 -61.67 -24.43
N ARG A 232 8.09 -61.50 -25.49
CA ARG A 232 8.00 -60.23 -26.23
C ARG A 232 7.44 -59.10 -25.37
N VAL A 233 6.40 -59.37 -24.59
CA VAL A 233 5.79 -58.41 -23.67
C VAL A 233 6.79 -58.01 -22.57
N GLU A 234 7.52 -58.95 -21.99
CA GLU A 234 8.55 -58.67 -20.98
C GLU A 234 9.67 -57.76 -21.52
N MET A 235 10.17 -58.04 -22.73
CA MET A 235 11.13 -57.17 -23.40
C MET A 235 10.56 -55.77 -23.63
N ALA A 236 9.29 -55.66 -24.04
CA ALA A 236 8.61 -54.38 -24.24
C ALA A 236 8.47 -53.59 -22.92
N VAL A 237 8.08 -54.25 -21.82
CA VAL A 237 7.99 -53.65 -20.47
C VAL A 237 9.36 -53.12 -20.04
N ASN A 238 10.42 -53.93 -20.17
CA ASN A 238 11.78 -53.50 -19.81
C ASN A 238 12.23 -52.28 -20.64
N LYS A 239 11.94 -52.27 -21.94
CA LYS A 239 12.23 -51.11 -22.80
C LYS A 239 11.44 -49.87 -22.38
N LEU A 240 10.16 -50.03 -22.03
CA LEU A 240 9.32 -48.94 -21.52
C LEU A 240 9.83 -48.39 -20.19
N ILE A 241 10.33 -49.24 -19.28
CA ILE A 241 10.96 -48.80 -18.02
C ILE A 241 12.19 -47.95 -18.30
N LEU A 242 13.06 -48.36 -19.23
CA LEU A 242 14.25 -47.57 -19.61
C LEU A 242 13.86 -46.21 -20.22
N LEU A 243 12.87 -46.19 -21.12
CA LEU A 243 12.31 -44.96 -21.69
C LEU A 243 11.71 -44.06 -20.61
N GLN A 244 10.92 -44.62 -19.70
CA GLN A 244 10.31 -43.90 -18.59
C GLN A 244 11.38 -43.28 -17.68
N ASN A 245 12.45 -44.02 -17.34
CA ASN A 245 13.56 -43.50 -16.54
C ASN A 245 14.27 -42.34 -17.24
N LYS A 246 14.50 -42.44 -18.56
CA LYS A 246 15.07 -41.34 -19.35
C LYS A 246 14.21 -40.08 -19.31
N VAL A 247 12.89 -40.21 -19.41
CA VAL A 247 11.94 -39.09 -19.34
C VAL A 247 11.83 -38.55 -17.90
N LYS A 248 11.87 -39.42 -16.87
CA LYS A 248 11.92 -39.01 -15.46
C LYS A 248 13.15 -38.14 -15.15
N ILE A 249 14.33 -38.51 -15.66
CA ILE A 249 15.55 -37.70 -15.51
C ILE A 249 15.34 -36.31 -16.13
N ARG A 250 14.79 -36.23 -17.35
CA ARG A 250 14.48 -34.95 -18.00
C ARG A 250 13.48 -34.13 -17.21
N TYR A 251 12.45 -34.77 -16.65
CA TYR A 251 11.44 -34.13 -15.83
C TYR A 251 12.05 -33.51 -14.57
N VAL A 252 12.83 -34.29 -13.83
CA VAL A 252 13.49 -33.84 -12.59
C VAL A 252 14.49 -32.73 -12.88
N ASN A 253 15.30 -32.86 -13.94
CA ASN A 253 16.24 -31.81 -14.33
C ASN A 253 15.53 -30.51 -14.70
N ASN A 254 14.45 -30.58 -15.49
CA ASN A 254 13.68 -29.40 -15.83
C ASN A 254 13.00 -28.79 -14.60
N LYS A 255 12.43 -29.61 -13.72
CA LYS A 255 11.82 -29.14 -12.48
C LYS A 255 12.83 -28.41 -11.61
N ASN A 256 14.01 -29.00 -11.38
CA ASN A 256 15.07 -28.36 -10.60
C ASN A 256 15.53 -27.04 -11.23
N LEU A 257 15.61 -26.98 -12.57
CA LEU A 257 15.94 -25.74 -13.29
C LEU A 257 14.84 -24.69 -13.13
N THR A 258 13.57 -25.05 -13.29
CA THR A 258 12.43 -24.16 -13.05
C THR A 258 12.42 -23.64 -11.62
N ASP A 259 12.60 -24.51 -10.62
CA ASP A 259 12.64 -24.15 -9.20
C ASP A 259 13.81 -23.20 -8.91
N TYR A 260 14.98 -23.45 -9.49
CA TYR A 260 16.12 -22.52 -9.41
C TYR A 260 15.80 -21.15 -10.01
N LEU A 261 15.18 -21.10 -11.19
CA LEU A 261 14.83 -19.82 -11.84
C LEU A 261 13.77 -19.06 -11.05
N TYR A 262 12.79 -19.75 -10.45
CA TYR A 262 11.83 -19.14 -9.52
C TYR A 262 12.52 -18.50 -8.33
N ILE A 263 13.52 -19.15 -7.74
CA ILE A 263 14.32 -18.57 -6.64
C ILE A 263 15.16 -17.39 -7.16
N LYS A 264 15.87 -17.56 -8.29
CA LYS A 264 16.76 -16.54 -8.88
C LYS A 264 16.01 -15.22 -9.14
N TYR A 265 14.79 -15.30 -9.65
CA TYR A 265 13.97 -14.14 -9.99
C TYR A 265 12.89 -13.81 -8.94
N SER A 266 12.84 -14.57 -7.83
CA SER A 266 11.84 -14.41 -6.76
C SER A 266 10.40 -14.33 -7.29
N THR A 267 10.03 -15.30 -8.13
CA THR A 267 8.74 -15.34 -8.82
C THR A 267 8.17 -16.75 -8.84
N ASP A 268 6.86 -16.87 -8.89
CA ASP A 268 6.17 -18.16 -8.93
C ASP A 268 5.87 -18.65 -10.36
N SER A 269 5.99 -17.77 -11.36
CA SER A 269 5.75 -18.12 -12.76
C SER A 269 6.36 -17.11 -13.73
N ALA A 270 6.63 -17.55 -14.97
CA ALA A 270 7.04 -16.69 -16.07
C ALA A 270 6.01 -15.57 -16.32
N ALA A 271 4.71 -15.88 -16.23
CA ALA A 271 3.66 -14.90 -16.43
C ALA A 271 3.63 -13.82 -15.33
N ALA A 272 3.87 -14.19 -14.08
CA ALA A 272 3.98 -13.24 -12.98
C ALA A 272 5.20 -12.33 -13.17
N LEU A 273 6.36 -12.90 -13.51
CA LEU A 273 7.57 -12.14 -13.80
C LEU A 273 7.40 -11.20 -15.00
N GLU A 274 6.72 -11.64 -16.06
CA GLU A 274 6.45 -10.81 -17.24
C GLU A 274 5.53 -9.63 -16.91
N ARG A 275 4.51 -9.83 -16.07
CA ARG A 275 3.64 -8.74 -15.60
C ARG A 275 4.43 -7.72 -14.78
N LEU A 276 5.27 -8.21 -13.86
CA LEU A 276 6.11 -7.37 -13.02
C LEU A 276 7.13 -6.58 -13.86
N TRP A 277 7.68 -7.20 -14.91
CA TRP A 277 8.58 -6.53 -15.86
C TRP A 277 7.89 -5.40 -16.63
N LYS A 278 6.67 -5.62 -17.11
CA LYS A 278 5.89 -4.57 -17.78
C LYS A 278 5.60 -3.40 -16.84
N GLN A 279 5.21 -3.68 -15.60
CA GLN A 279 5.03 -2.66 -14.58
C GLN A 279 6.32 -1.89 -14.28
N TYR A 280 7.48 -2.57 -14.25
CA TYR A 280 8.77 -1.90 -14.09
C TYR A 280 9.11 -0.96 -15.25
N GLN A 281 8.87 -1.37 -16.48
CA GLN A 281 9.12 -0.52 -17.66
C GLN A 281 8.25 0.74 -17.64
N GLU A 282 6.97 0.59 -17.32
CA GLU A 282 6.05 1.72 -17.13
C GLU A 282 6.52 2.64 -15.98
N GLU A 283 6.81 2.09 -14.80
CA GLU A 283 7.30 2.84 -13.64
C GLU A 283 8.66 3.51 -13.91
N LYS A 284 9.52 2.90 -14.71
CA LYS A 284 10.85 3.46 -15.07
C LYS A 284 10.71 4.72 -15.91
N GLU A 285 9.88 4.69 -16.95
CA GLU A 285 9.59 5.88 -17.76
C GLU A 285 8.86 6.93 -16.92
N GLU A 286 7.88 6.53 -16.09
CA GLU A 286 7.17 7.47 -15.21
C GLU A 286 8.12 8.14 -14.20
N ARG A 287 9.06 7.42 -13.59
CA ARG A 287 10.06 8.00 -12.68
C ARG A 287 11.01 8.95 -13.41
N ARG A 288 11.34 8.66 -14.67
CA ARG A 288 12.14 9.55 -15.51
C ARG A 288 11.38 10.83 -15.82
N GLU A 289 10.14 10.73 -16.29
CA GLU A 289 9.28 11.89 -16.53
C GLU A 289 9.09 12.71 -15.27
N TYR A 290 8.85 12.07 -14.12
CA TYR A 290 8.74 12.75 -12.83
C TYR A 290 10.04 13.50 -12.47
N ALA A 291 11.21 12.90 -12.68
CA ALA A 291 12.48 13.57 -12.43
C ALA A 291 12.71 14.76 -13.37
N GLU A 292 12.30 14.64 -14.64
CA GLU A 292 12.34 15.73 -15.62
C GLU A 292 11.38 16.86 -15.24
N THR A 293 10.14 16.55 -14.85
CA THR A 293 9.14 17.51 -14.35
C THR A 293 9.61 18.19 -13.07
N GLU A 294 10.21 17.47 -12.12
CA GLU A 294 10.75 18.03 -10.89
C GLU A 294 11.93 18.98 -11.19
N SER A 295 12.80 18.64 -12.15
CA SER A 295 13.86 19.53 -12.61
C SER A 295 13.32 20.79 -13.29
N LYS A 296 12.30 20.66 -14.15
CA LYS A 296 11.63 21.80 -14.81
C LYS A 296 10.92 22.69 -13.80
N ARG A 297 10.25 22.10 -12.82
CA ARG A 297 9.59 22.78 -11.70
C ARG A 297 10.59 23.62 -10.91
N GLU A 298 11.72 23.03 -10.52
CA GLU A 298 12.76 23.75 -9.78
C GLU A 298 13.40 24.87 -10.63
N TYR A 299 13.56 24.66 -11.94
CA TYR A 299 13.99 25.70 -12.87
C TYR A 299 13.00 26.88 -12.91
N TYR A 300 11.70 26.61 -13.11
CA TYR A 300 10.67 27.67 -13.13
C TYR A 300 10.48 28.33 -11.77
N ARG A 301 10.61 27.58 -10.66
CA ARG A 301 10.59 28.13 -9.30
C ARG A 301 11.69 29.16 -9.10
N LYS A 302 12.94 28.84 -9.48
CA LYS A 302 14.07 29.76 -9.39
C LYS A 302 13.89 30.97 -10.30
N GLN A 303 13.38 30.75 -11.50
CA GLN A 303 13.12 31.81 -12.46
C GLN A 303 12.02 32.77 -11.95
N LEU A 304 10.94 32.23 -11.38
CA LEU A 304 9.85 32.99 -10.78
C LEU A 304 10.35 33.80 -9.58
N LEU A 305 11.06 33.16 -8.67
CA LEU A 305 11.64 33.82 -7.49
C LEU A 305 12.57 34.96 -7.89
N SER A 306 13.49 34.72 -8.83
CA SER A 306 14.43 35.72 -9.33
C SER A 306 13.73 36.89 -10.03
N ARG A 307 12.60 36.65 -10.70
CA ARG A 307 11.82 37.72 -11.32
C ARG A 307 11.09 38.55 -10.29
N ILE A 308 10.44 37.92 -9.31
CA ILE A 308 9.71 38.62 -8.26
C ILE A 308 10.66 39.43 -7.37
N SER A 309 11.86 38.92 -7.08
CA SER A 309 12.87 39.62 -6.29
C SER A 309 13.43 40.88 -6.96
N ASN A 310 13.26 41.03 -8.28
CA ASN A 310 13.68 42.25 -8.98
C ASN A 310 12.68 43.40 -8.80
N TYR A 311 11.50 43.11 -8.24
CA TYR A 311 10.50 44.11 -7.88
C TYR A 311 10.65 44.53 -6.42
N ARG A 312 9.97 45.61 -6.02
CA ARG A 312 9.94 46.12 -4.63
C ARG A 312 9.06 45.25 -3.71
N VAL A 313 9.23 43.93 -3.81
CA VAL A 313 8.48 42.93 -3.05
C VAL A 313 9.34 42.47 -1.88
N THR A 314 8.81 42.64 -0.68
CA THR A 314 9.47 42.32 0.59
C THR A 314 9.58 40.81 0.82
N SER A 315 8.57 40.04 0.37
CA SER A 315 8.51 38.58 0.54
C SER A 315 8.21 37.82 -0.76
N PRO A 316 9.20 37.68 -1.66
CA PRO A 316 9.04 36.98 -2.94
C PRO A 316 8.64 35.49 -2.81
N GLU A 317 9.07 34.81 -1.74
CA GLU A 317 8.86 33.37 -1.56
C GLU A 317 7.38 32.99 -1.36
N ARG A 318 6.57 33.87 -0.79
CA ARG A 318 5.14 33.61 -0.54
C ARG A 318 4.37 33.33 -1.83
N TRP A 319 4.77 34.01 -2.91
CA TRP A 319 4.18 33.86 -4.23
C TRP A 319 4.45 32.49 -4.87
N LEU A 320 5.44 31.74 -4.38
CA LEU A 320 5.68 30.36 -4.80
C LEU A 320 4.67 29.38 -4.22
N GLY A 321 4.01 29.73 -3.10
CA GLY A 321 2.96 28.91 -2.49
C GLY A 321 1.56 29.16 -3.09
N HIS A 322 1.37 30.31 -3.73
CA HIS A 322 0.13 30.69 -4.41
C HIS A 322 0.43 31.31 -5.80
N PRO A 323 1.12 30.58 -6.70
CA PRO A 323 1.41 31.05 -8.05
C PRO A 323 0.14 31.30 -8.88
N GLU A 324 -0.98 30.64 -8.56
CA GLU A 324 -2.27 30.78 -9.22
C GLU A 324 -2.83 32.20 -9.06
N ALA A 325 -2.58 32.85 -7.91
CA ALA A 325 -2.98 34.23 -7.68
C ALA A 325 -2.23 35.25 -8.56
N LEU A 326 -1.08 34.87 -9.11
CA LEU A 326 -0.41 35.69 -10.13
C LEU A 326 -1.14 35.62 -11.47
N LEU A 327 -1.91 34.57 -11.74
CA LEU A 327 -2.60 34.30 -13.01
C LEU A 327 -4.07 34.71 -12.95
N ASP A 328 -4.78 34.39 -11.87
CA ASP A 328 -6.19 34.71 -11.66
C ASP A 328 -6.38 35.93 -10.74
N LYS A 329 -7.04 36.96 -11.26
CA LYS A 329 -7.42 38.14 -10.51
C LYS A 329 -8.37 37.83 -9.35
N ARG A 330 -9.20 36.78 -9.47
CA ARG A 330 -10.16 36.39 -8.42
C ARG A 330 -9.44 35.92 -7.17
N GLU A 331 -8.50 35.00 -7.33
CA GLU A 331 -7.66 34.51 -6.23
C GLU A 331 -6.81 35.63 -5.63
N MET A 332 -6.29 36.53 -6.46
CA MET A 332 -5.58 37.73 -6.00
C MET A 332 -6.44 38.60 -5.06
N VAL A 333 -7.72 38.77 -5.40
CA VAL A 333 -8.70 39.52 -4.60
C VAL A 333 -9.09 38.78 -3.34
N GLU A 334 -9.25 37.45 -3.39
CA GLU A 334 -9.56 36.63 -2.22
C GLU A 334 -8.42 36.69 -1.19
N MET A 335 -7.17 36.50 -1.62
CA MET A 335 -6.01 36.67 -0.75
C MET A 335 -5.92 38.09 -0.18
N ARG A 336 -6.25 39.12 -0.97
CA ARG A 336 -6.31 40.51 -0.48
C ARG A 336 -7.34 40.64 0.62
N HIS A 337 -8.52 40.09 0.41
CA HIS A 337 -9.61 40.19 1.35
C HIS A 337 -9.26 39.52 2.68
N GLU A 338 -8.67 38.32 2.66
CA GLU A 338 -8.19 37.64 3.86
C GLU A 338 -7.14 38.47 4.62
N LEU A 339 -6.17 39.06 3.91
CA LEU A 339 -5.15 39.91 4.53
C LEU A 339 -5.75 41.21 5.10
N ILE A 340 -6.73 41.82 4.43
CA ILE A 340 -7.43 43.00 4.94
C ILE A 340 -8.21 42.65 6.22
N LEU A 341 -8.94 41.54 6.22
CA LEU A 341 -9.68 41.09 7.40
C LEU A 341 -8.73 40.80 8.57
N ARG A 342 -7.61 40.12 8.31
CA ARG A 342 -6.57 39.85 9.31
C ARG A 342 -5.98 41.16 9.85
N ARG A 343 -5.64 42.13 8.98
CA ARG A 343 -5.15 43.45 9.38
C ARG A 343 -6.16 44.21 10.25
N GLN A 344 -7.45 44.13 9.91
CA GLN A 344 -8.52 44.75 10.68
C GLN A 344 -8.69 44.10 12.05
N ALA A 345 -8.61 42.77 12.14
CA ALA A 345 -8.67 42.05 13.41
C ALA A 345 -7.47 42.40 14.32
N LEU A 346 -6.26 42.40 13.76
CA LEU A 346 -5.04 42.84 14.47
C LEU A 346 -5.19 44.27 14.98
N ARG A 347 -5.70 45.18 14.15
CA ARG A 347 -5.95 46.57 14.58
C ARG A 347 -6.94 46.65 15.73
N LYS A 348 -8.06 45.93 15.68
CA LYS A 348 -9.03 45.90 16.79
C LYS A 348 -8.42 45.38 18.09
N GLN A 349 -7.58 44.34 18.03
CA GLN A 349 -6.87 43.82 19.20
C GLN A 349 -5.84 44.80 19.74
N MET A 350 -5.12 45.50 18.85
CA MET A 350 -4.20 46.57 19.26
C MET A 350 -4.95 47.74 19.90
N ASP A 351 -6.08 48.17 19.33
CA ASP A 351 -6.92 49.23 19.90
C ASP A 351 -7.43 48.82 21.29
N TYR A 352 -7.87 47.56 21.46
CA TYR A 352 -8.26 47.00 22.76
C TYR A 352 -7.11 47.01 23.79
N ASN A 353 -5.94 46.49 23.43
CA ASN A 353 -4.80 46.43 24.35
C ASN A 353 -4.27 47.83 24.70
N ASN A 354 -4.31 48.77 23.74
CA ASN A 354 -4.02 50.18 24.00
C ASN A 354 -5.02 50.76 25.00
N ASP A 355 -6.33 50.55 24.79
CA ASP A 355 -7.38 51.02 25.69
C ASP A 355 -7.23 50.42 27.11
N VAL A 356 -6.89 49.14 27.22
CA VAL A 356 -6.60 48.46 28.49
C VAL A 356 -5.41 49.12 29.19
N ALA A 357 -4.29 49.29 28.48
CA ALA A 357 -3.10 49.93 29.04
C ALA A 357 -3.36 51.40 29.44
N GLU A 358 -4.13 52.15 28.65
CA GLU A 358 -4.50 53.53 28.96
C GLU A 358 -5.44 53.63 30.17
N LYS A 359 -6.46 52.76 30.27
CA LYS A 359 -7.36 52.69 31.42
C LYS A 359 -6.59 52.34 32.70
N ALA A 360 -5.70 51.35 32.65
CA ALA A 360 -4.88 50.97 33.80
C ALA A 360 -3.91 52.11 34.22
N ARG A 361 -3.29 52.81 33.26
CA ARG A 361 -2.47 54.00 33.53
C ARG A 361 -3.27 55.13 34.17
N LYS A 362 -4.51 55.34 33.69
CA LYS A 362 -5.42 56.35 34.23
C LYS A 362 -5.86 55.99 35.65
N GLU A 363 -6.17 54.74 35.94
CA GLU A 363 -6.50 54.29 37.29
C GLU A 363 -5.35 54.52 38.28
N ILE A 364 -4.11 54.18 37.90
CA ILE A 364 -2.94 54.47 38.74
C ILE A 364 -2.81 55.97 39.02
N ARG A 365 -3.00 56.82 37.99
CA ARG A 365 -2.94 58.28 38.13
C ARG A 365 -4.07 58.80 39.02
N ASP A 366 -5.30 58.36 38.78
CA ASP A 366 -6.46 58.80 39.54
C ASP A 366 -6.38 58.34 41.00
N VAL A 367 -5.77 57.18 41.31
CA VAL A 367 -5.51 56.74 42.69
C VAL A 367 -4.45 57.62 43.36
N ALA A 368 -3.37 57.93 42.65
CA ALA A 368 -2.34 58.85 43.16
C ALA A 368 -2.90 60.26 43.45
N ASP A 369 -3.80 60.76 42.60
CA ASP A 369 -4.42 62.08 42.75
C ASP A 369 -5.45 62.12 43.90
N LYS A 370 -6.25 61.05 44.09
CA LYS A 370 -7.23 60.97 45.19
C LYS A 370 -6.58 60.74 46.56
N TYR A 371 -5.38 60.14 46.61
CA TYR A 371 -4.67 59.82 47.85
C TYR A 371 -3.25 60.42 47.86
N PRO A 372 -3.11 61.76 47.95
CA PRO A 372 -1.82 62.44 47.85
C PRO A 372 -0.82 62.05 48.95
N ALA A 373 -1.30 61.62 50.13
CA ALA A 373 -0.46 61.12 51.21
C ALA A 373 0.31 59.83 50.84
N HIS A 374 -0.24 59.02 49.92
CA HIS A 374 0.34 57.76 49.46
C HIS A 374 0.93 57.86 48.03
N ALA A 375 0.88 59.04 47.41
CA ALA A 375 1.34 59.24 46.04
C ALA A 375 2.85 58.94 45.85
N ALA A 376 3.68 59.25 46.85
CA ALA A 376 5.11 58.95 46.82
C ALA A 376 5.39 57.44 46.83
N GLU A 377 4.59 56.67 47.58
CA GLU A 377 4.66 55.22 47.66
C GLU A 377 4.18 54.56 46.36
N ILE A 378 3.07 55.05 45.78
CA ILE A 378 2.57 54.60 44.47
C ILE A 378 3.63 54.83 43.38
N GLN A 379 4.29 56.00 43.37
CA GLN A 379 5.37 56.28 42.43
C GLN A 379 6.58 55.35 42.62
N GLU A 380 6.90 54.99 43.86
CA GLU A 380 7.97 54.04 44.16
C GLU A 380 7.63 52.62 43.66
N ILE A 381 6.38 52.15 43.84
CA ILE A 381 5.91 50.86 43.31
C ILE A 381 6.02 50.85 41.77
N VAL A 382 5.57 51.91 41.10
CA VAL A 382 5.69 52.06 39.64
C VAL A 382 7.15 52.06 39.18
N ARG A 383 8.07 52.67 39.94
CA ARG A 383 9.50 52.69 39.62
C ARG A 383 10.14 51.31 39.79
N ARG A 384 9.84 50.60 40.88
CA ARG A 384 10.37 49.25 41.13
C ARG A 384 9.91 48.27 40.05
N TYR A 385 8.62 48.28 39.72
CA TYR A 385 8.07 47.42 38.68
C TYR A 385 8.70 47.67 37.31
N LYS A 386 8.92 48.95 36.94
CA LYS A 386 9.66 49.31 35.71
C LYS A 386 11.14 48.91 35.72
N GLY A 387 11.75 48.84 36.91
CA GLY A 387 13.13 48.39 37.09
C GLY A 387 13.27 46.87 36.95
N GLU A 388 12.30 46.10 37.46
CA GLU A 388 12.26 44.64 37.34
C GLU A 388 11.98 44.16 35.90
N ASP A 389 11.18 44.90 35.13
CA ASP A 389 10.95 44.63 33.69
C ASP A 389 12.13 44.99 32.78
N SER A 390 13.14 45.72 33.27
CA SER A 390 14.33 46.13 32.50
C SER A 390 15.44 45.08 32.49
N ASP A 391 15.36 44.07 33.35
CA ASP A 391 16.40 43.05 33.55
C ASP A 391 16.11 41.72 32.80
N TYR A 392 15.11 41.70 31.89
CA TYR A 392 14.76 40.55 31.05
C TYR A 392 14.76 40.86 29.55
#